data_AF-A0ABD4W9W1-F1
#
_entry.id   AF-A0ABD4W9W1-F1
#
_cell.length_a   1.000
_cell.length_b   1.000
_cell.length_c   1.000
_cell.angle_alpha   90.00
_cell.angle_beta   90.00
_cell.angle_gamma   90.00
#
_symmetry.space_group_name_H-M   'P 1'
#
loop_
_entity.id
_entity.type
_entity.pdbx_description
1 polymer ?
#
loop_
_entity_poly.entity_id
_entity_poly.type
_entity_poly.pdbx_seq_one_letter_code
_entity_poly.pdbx_strand_id
1 'polypeptide(L)'
;MKKTPRSNYVVQSLIDDEDMSADLASLYPAASKIGDAAASFIDKADATIEKKDLYGTPAAVISECIGICQNVVKEGAAISRLLRNPLHCRKELDDNKLAESEKAEAEQAELEETQED
;
A
#
# COMPACT_ATOMS: atom_id res chain seq x y z
N MET A 1 -33.40 -23.72 -0.70
CA MET A 1 -31.95 -23.91 -0.91
C MET A 1 -31.19 -22.70 -0.34
N LYS A 2 -30.19 -22.92 0.52
CA LYS A 2 -29.36 -21.86 1.12
C LYS A 2 -28.29 -21.45 0.09
N LYS A 3 -28.20 -20.17 -0.25
CA LYS A 3 -27.16 -19.63 -1.15
C LYS A 3 -25.89 -19.37 -0.34
N THR A 4 -24.84 -20.13 -0.60
CA THR A 4 -23.51 -19.92 -0.02
C THR A 4 -22.86 -18.70 -0.71
N PRO A 5 -22.32 -17.71 0.01
CA PRO A 5 -21.59 -16.62 -0.62
C PRO A 5 -20.30 -17.18 -1.24
N ARG A 6 -20.03 -16.84 -2.50
CA ARG A 6 -18.73 -17.14 -3.12
C ARG A 6 -17.66 -16.44 -2.28
N SER A 7 -16.82 -17.22 -1.63
CA SER A 7 -15.55 -16.73 -1.11
C SER A 7 -14.80 -16.12 -2.29
N ASN A 8 -14.59 -14.81 -2.25
CA ASN A 8 -13.62 -14.14 -3.12
C ASN A 8 -12.25 -14.61 -2.64
N TYR A 9 -11.79 -15.73 -3.19
CA TYR A 9 -10.40 -16.13 -3.05
C TYR A 9 -9.56 -15.02 -3.67
N VAL A 10 -8.81 -14.29 -2.83
CA VAL A 10 -7.72 -13.45 -3.30
C VAL A 10 -6.72 -14.41 -3.92
N VAL A 11 -6.67 -14.43 -5.25
CA VAL A 11 -5.63 -15.15 -5.98
C VAL A 11 -4.33 -14.43 -5.65
N GLN A 12 -3.59 -14.96 -4.69
CA GLN A 12 -2.17 -14.67 -4.56
C GLN A 12 -1.51 -15.31 -5.79
N SER A 13 -1.37 -14.54 -6.86
CA SER A 13 -0.48 -14.92 -7.95
C SER A 13 0.89 -15.19 -7.32
N LEU A 14 1.33 -16.44 -7.38
CA LEU A 14 2.70 -16.83 -7.05
C LEU A 14 3.61 -16.02 -7.97
N ILE A 15 4.21 -14.96 -7.44
CA ILE A 15 5.24 -14.21 -8.14
C ILE A 15 6.41 -15.20 -8.22
N ASP A 16 6.89 -15.49 -9.43
CA ASP A 16 8.12 -16.27 -9.61
C ASP A 16 9.22 -15.62 -8.76
N ASP A 17 9.85 -16.42 -7.88
CA ASP A 17 11.01 -16.02 -7.11
C ASP A 17 12.17 -15.81 -8.11
N GLU A 18 12.21 -14.64 -8.75
CA GLU A 18 13.40 -14.20 -9.47
C GLU A 18 14.58 -14.16 -8.48
N ASP A 19 15.77 -14.56 -8.95
CA ASP A 19 16.98 -14.53 -8.14
C ASP A 19 17.22 -13.11 -7.61
N MET A 20 16.92 -12.92 -6.32
CA MET A 20 17.15 -11.67 -5.61
C MET A 20 18.65 -11.37 -5.67
N SER A 21 19.03 -10.27 -6.32
CA SER A 21 20.42 -9.81 -6.36
C SER A 21 20.97 -9.76 -4.92
N ALA A 22 22.14 -10.39 -4.71
CA ALA A 22 22.77 -10.49 -3.39
C ALA A 22 22.98 -9.12 -2.73
N ASP A 23 23.16 -8.07 -3.53
CA ASP A 23 23.31 -6.70 -3.06
C ASP A 23 22.01 -6.15 -2.45
N LEU A 24 20.86 -6.48 -3.05
CA LEU A 24 19.54 -6.05 -2.59
C LEU A 24 18.98 -6.91 -1.45
N ALA A 25 19.39 -8.17 -1.37
CA ALA A 25 18.99 -9.08 -0.30
C ALA A 25 19.35 -8.54 1.10
N SER A 26 20.43 -7.78 1.20
CA SER A 26 20.86 -7.11 2.44
C SER A 26 19.84 -6.08 2.96
N LEU A 27 19.02 -5.50 2.09
CA LEU A 27 18.01 -4.49 2.42
C LEU A 27 16.67 -5.11 2.85
N TYR A 28 16.43 -6.38 2.52
CA TYR A 28 15.16 -7.04 2.79
C TYR A 28 14.80 -7.09 4.29
N PRO A 29 15.72 -7.44 5.21
CA PRO A 29 15.43 -7.40 6.65
C PRO A 29 15.12 -6.00 7.18
N ALA A 30 15.69 -4.95 6.57
CA ALA A 30 15.41 -3.57 6.94
C ALA A 30 14.03 -3.14 6.45
N ALA A 31 13.66 -3.51 5.21
CA ALA A 31 12.34 -3.23 4.65
C ALA A 31 11.21 -3.90 5.41
N SER A 32 11.37 -5.18 5.80
CA SER A 32 10.35 -5.91 6.58
C SER A 32 10.03 -5.21 7.90
N LYS A 33 11.06 -4.69 8.58
CA LYS A 33 10.90 -4.00 9.87
C LYS A 33 10.05 -2.73 9.79
N ILE A 34 9.92 -2.10 8.63
CA ILE A 34 9.09 -0.90 8.44
C ILE A 34 7.62 -1.25 8.64
N GLY A 35 7.14 -2.27 7.93
CA GLY A 35 5.77 -2.76 8.05
C GLY A 35 5.49 -3.34 9.43
N ASP A 36 6.42 -4.13 9.97
CA ASP A 36 6.30 -4.74 11.29
C ASP A 36 6.19 -3.70 12.41
N ALA A 37 7.00 -2.63 12.35
CA ALA A 37 6.95 -1.56 13.33
C ALA A 37 5.63 -0.78 13.27
N ALA A 38 5.12 -0.51 12.07
CA ALA A 38 3.84 0.16 11.87
C ALA A 38 2.66 -0.70 12.36
N ALA A 39 2.64 -1.99 12.04
CA ALA A 39 1.64 -2.94 12.54
C ALA A 39 1.67 -3.01 14.08
N SER A 40 2.87 -3.11 14.67
CA SER A 40 3.03 -3.12 16.14
C SER A 40 2.53 -1.84 16.81
N PHE A 41 2.65 -0.69 16.15
CA PHE A 41 2.07 0.56 16.64
C PHE A 41 0.55 0.52 16.61
N ILE A 42 -0.05 0.06 15.49
CA ILE A 42 -1.52 -0.05 15.33
C ILE A 42 -2.10 -0.93 16.45
N ASP A 43 -1.53 -2.12 16.67
CA ASP A 43 -2.00 -3.02 17.73
C ASP A 43 -1.99 -2.37 19.12
N LYS A 44 -0.96 -1.57 19.41
CA LYS A 44 -0.86 -0.83 20.68
C LYS A 44 -1.82 0.35 20.74
N ALA A 45 -2.05 1.02 19.62
CA ALA A 45 -2.96 2.15 19.51
C ALA A 45 -4.41 1.69 19.75
N ASP A 46 -4.83 0.61 19.09
CA ASP A 46 -6.15 -0.01 19.27
C ASP A 46 -6.35 -0.47 20.71
N ALA A 47 -5.37 -1.21 21.27
CA ALA A 47 -5.40 -1.63 22.66
C ALA A 47 -5.43 -0.45 23.65
N THR A 48 -4.87 0.71 23.29
CA THR A 48 -4.89 1.91 24.13
C THR A 48 -6.25 2.60 24.10
N ILE A 49 -6.90 2.66 22.94
CA ILE A 49 -8.27 3.17 22.80
C ILE A 49 -9.22 2.32 23.63
N GLU A 50 -9.16 0.99 23.47
CA GLU A 50 -10.02 0.04 24.19
C GLU A 50 -9.80 0.06 25.71
N LYS A 51 -8.55 0.10 26.17
CA LYS A 51 -8.24 0.01 27.62
C LYS A 51 -8.48 1.29 28.39
N LYS A 52 -8.36 2.45 27.74
CA LYS A 52 -8.40 3.76 28.41
C LYS A 52 -9.70 4.53 28.16
N ASP A 53 -10.64 3.95 27.40
CA ASP A 53 -11.91 4.61 27.08
C ASP A 53 -11.65 6.04 26.60
N LEU A 54 -10.75 6.17 25.62
CA LEU A 54 -10.36 7.48 25.11
C LEU A 54 -11.48 8.02 24.21
N TYR A 55 -11.87 9.27 24.45
CA TYR A 55 -12.92 9.96 23.70
C TYR A 55 -12.47 11.34 23.25
N GLY A 56 -13.11 11.87 22.21
CA GLY A 56 -12.83 13.22 21.71
C GLY A 56 -11.44 13.35 21.11
N THR A 57 -10.74 14.45 21.42
CA THR A 57 -9.47 14.81 20.78
C THR A 57 -8.39 13.73 20.90
N PRO A 58 -8.13 13.09 22.06
CA PRO A 58 -7.14 12.01 22.14
C PRO A 58 -7.44 10.81 21.24
N ALA A 59 -8.71 10.41 21.11
CA ALA A 59 -9.11 9.31 20.23
C ALA A 59 -8.97 9.67 18.75
N ALA A 60 -9.28 10.92 18.39
CA ALA A 60 -9.09 11.42 17.02
C ALA A 60 -7.61 11.47 16.63
N VAL A 61 -6.72 11.92 17.52
CA VAL A 61 -5.27 11.91 17.28
C VAL A 61 -4.75 10.49 17.09
N ILE A 62 -5.15 9.54 17.93
CA ILE A 62 -4.73 8.15 17.78
C ILE A 62 -5.25 7.55 16.47
N SER A 63 -6.50 7.85 16.09
CA SER A 63 -7.06 7.40 14.80
C SER A 63 -6.26 7.93 13.61
N GLU A 64 -5.83 9.19 13.65
CA GLU A 64 -4.97 9.76 12.61
C GLU A 64 -3.61 9.05 12.56
N CYS A 65 -3.00 8.77 13.71
CA CYS A 65 -1.76 7.98 13.78
C CYS A 65 -1.94 6.57 13.19
N ILE A 66 -3.07 5.91 13.46
CA ILE A 66 -3.40 4.60 12.87
C ILE A 66 -3.49 4.71 11.35
N GLY A 67 -4.15 5.74 10.82
CA GLY A 67 -4.24 5.98 9.37
C GLY A 67 -2.87 6.13 8.72
N ILE A 68 -1.96 6.90 9.33
CA ILE A 68 -0.58 7.03 8.86
C ILE A 68 0.13 5.67 8.90
N CYS A 69 0.02 4.92 10.00
CA CYS A 69 0.66 3.61 10.11
C CYS A 69 0.11 2.59 9.09
N GLN A 70 -1.18 2.62 8.78
CA GLN A 70 -1.77 1.77 7.75
C GLN A 70 -1.15 2.04 6.37
N ASN A 71 -0.87 3.31 6.05
CA ASN A 71 -0.16 3.66 4.83
C ASN A 71 1.28 3.14 4.87
N VAL A 72 1.99 3.29 6.00
CA VAL A 72 3.35 2.75 6.17
C VAL A 72 3.39 1.22 6.01
N VAL A 73 2.38 0.47 6.47
CA VAL A 73 2.29 -0.98 6.24
C VAL A 73 2.19 -1.30 4.74
N LYS A 74 1.35 -0.56 4.00
CA LYS A 74 1.21 -0.73 2.54
C LYS A 74 2.52 -0.43 1.82
N GLU A 75 3.17 0.68 2.18
CA GLU A 75 4.46 1.07 1.60
C GLU A 75 5.57 0.08 1.96
N GLY A 76 5.62 -0.42 3.20
CA GLY A 76 6.58 -1.45 3.62
C GLY A 76 6.44 -2.75 2.83
N ALA A 77 5.20 -3.15 2.51
CA ALA A 77 4.91 -4.29 1.64
C ALA A 77 5.33 -4.01 0.18
N ALA A 78 5.09 -2.79 -0.32
CA ALA A 78 5.53 -2.38 -1.65
C ALA A 78 7.06 -2.40 -1.76
N ILE A 79 7.79 -1.81 -0.80
CA ILE A 79 9.26 -1.86 -0.73
C ILE A 79 9.75 -3.31 -0.71
N SER A 80 9.15 -4.16 0.12
CA SER A 80 9.50 -5.58 0.20
C SER A 80 9.29 -6.31 -1.14
N ARG A 81 8.25 -5.96 -1.90
CA ARG A 81 7.98 -6.49 -3.23
C ARG A 81 8.99 -5.96 -4.27
N LEU A 82 9.31 -4.68 -4.25
CA LEU A 82 10.32 -4.06 -5.12
C LEU A 82 11.69 -4.74 -4.96
N LEU A 83 12.09 -5.04 -3.72
CA LEU A 83 13.36 -5.70 -3.42
C LEU A 83 13.39 -7.18 -3.84
N ARG A 84 12.23 -7.85 -3.81
CA ARG A 84 12.08 -9.26 -4.24
C ARG A 84 12.02 -9.42 -5.75
N ASN A 85 11.48 -8.45 -6.48
CA ASN A 85 11.41 -8.50 -7.94
C ASN A 85 11.63 -7.11 -8.56
N PRO A 86 12.88 -6.62 -8.59
CA PRO A 86 13.19 -5.27 -9.06
C PRO A 86 12.95 -5.07 -10.56
N LEU A 87 13.03 -6.11 -11.40
CA LEU A 87 12.84 -6.00 -12.84
C LEU A 87 11.36 -5.94 -13.22
N HIS A 88 10.52 -6.80 -12.64
CA HIS A 88 9.07 -6.73 -12.83
C HIS A 88 8.52 -5.42 -12.29
N CYS A 89 9.03 -4.97 -11.14
CA CYS A 89 8.58 -3.71 -10.57
C CYS A 89 9.09 -2.49 -11.33
N ARG A 90 10.28 -2.53 -11.96
CA ARG A 90 10.72 -1.46 -12.88
C ARG A 90 9.73 -1.30 -14.02
N LYS A 91 9.28 -2.42 -14.60
CA LYS A 91 8.29 -2.43 -15.67
C LYS A 91 6.93 -1.90 -15.19
N GLU A 92 6.43 -2.34 -14.03
CA GLU A 92 5.19 -1.79 -13.43
C GLU A 92 5.29 -0.28 -13.14
N LEU A 93 6.47 0.22 -12.74
CA LEU A 93 6.70 1.65 -12.51
C LEU A 93 6.72 2.45 -13.82
N ASP A 94 7.32 1.91 -14.88
CA ASP A 94 7.35 2.55 -16.19
C ASP A 94 5.94 2.54 -16.83
N ASP A 95 5.21 1.42 -16.71
CA ASP A 95 3.83 1.27 -17.18
C ASP A 95 2.87 2.21 -16.42
N ASN A 96 2.99 2.33 -15.09
CA ASN A 96 2.18 3.27 -14.30
C ASN A 96 2.47 4.73 -14.66
N LYS A 97 3.74 5.08 -14.92
CA LYS A 97 4.09 6.44 -15.37
C LYS A 97 3.46 6.77 -16.71
N LEU A 98 3.45 5.82 -17.65
CA LEU A 98 2.75 5.98 -18.92
C LEU A 98 1.25 6.21 -18.71
N ALA A 99 0.60 5.38 -17.88
CA ALA A 99 -0.82 5.51 -17.61
C ALA A 99 -1.19 6.82 -16.88
N GLU A 100 -0.32 7.33 -15.99
CA GLU A 100 -0.49 8.63 -15.35
C GLU A 100 -0.33 9.79 -16.34
N SER A 101 0.63 9.70 -17.28
CA SER A 101 0.74 10.71 -18.35
C SER A 101 -0.44 10.71 -19.31
N GLU A 102 -0.95 9.53 -19.68
CA GLU A 102 -2.13 9.39 -20.56
C GLU A 102 -3.39 9.93 -19.89
N LYS A 103 -3.56 9.73 -18.58
CA LYS A 103 -4.66 10.34 -17.82
C LYS A 103 -4.53 11.85 -17.73
N ALA A 104 -3.33 12.37 -17.51
CA ALA A 104 -3.09 13.81 -17.43
C ALA A 104 -3.34 14.50 -18.78
N GLU A 105 -2.97 13.87 -19.90
CA GLU A 105 -3.27 14.37 -21.25
C GLU A 105 -4.76 14.31 -21.57
N ALA A 106 -5.47 13.23 -21.19
CA ALA A 106 -6.91 13.13 -21.37
C ALA A 106 -7.69 14.18 -20.55
N GLU A 107 -7.27 14.42 -19.30
CA GLU A 107 -7.87 15.44 -18.44
C GLU A 107 -7.61 16.87 -18.96
N GLN A 108 -6.45 17.12 -19.56
CA GLN A 108 -6.16 18.39 -20.23
C GLN A 108 -6.99 18.59 -21.51
N ALA A 109 -7.22 17.53 -22.29
CA ALA A 109 -8.05 17.60 -23.50
C ALA A 109 -9.54 17.87 -23.19
N GLU A 110 -10.10 17.24 -22.15
CA GLU A 110 -11.49 17.50 -21.71
C GLU A 110 -11.68 18.94 -21.17
N LEU A 111 -10.63 19.54 -20.59
CA LEU A 111 -10.65 20.92 -20.09
C LEU A 111 -10.52 21.98 -21.20
N GLU A 112 -9.90 21.65 -22.34
CA GLU A 112 -9.87 22.51 -23.53
C GLU A 112 -11.19 22.44 -24.31
N GLU A 113 -11.79 21.25 -24.44
CA GLU A 113 -13.07 21.06 -25.15
C GLU A 113 -14.26 21.74 -24.43
N THR A 114 -14.18 21.93 -23.12
CA THR A 114 -15.24 22.60 -22.31
C THR A 114 -15.11 24.13 -22.26
N GLN A 115 -14.09 24.74 -22.86
CA GLN A 115 -13.91 26.20 -22.94
C GLN A 115 -14.32 26.80 -24.30
N GLU A 116 -14.69 25.97 -25.28
CA GLU A 116 -15.24 26.40 -26.59
C GLU A 116 -16.78 26.24 -26.64
N ASP A 117 -17.52 26.90 -25.74
CA ASP A 117 -18.96 27.19 -25.90
C ASP A 117 -19.34 28.53 -25.23
#